data_AF-A0A5T1LKM7-F1
#
_entry.id   AF-A0A5T1LKM7-F1
#
_cell.length_a   1.000
_cell.length_b   1.000
_cell.length_c   1.000
_cell.angle_alpha   90.00
_cell.angle_beta   90.00
_cell.angle_gamma   90.00
#
_symmetry.space_group_name_H-M   'P 1'
#
loop_
_entity.id
_entity.type
_entity.pdbx_description
1 polymer ?
#
loop_
_entity_poly.entity_id
_entity_poly.type
_entity_poly.pdbx_seq_one_letter_code
_entity_poly.pdbx_strand_id
1 'polypeptide(L)'
;MKYYATIYIDEFLEYEILVSLYNGNGLDFTHAFLGLTKGKSPDELDKIDETLRQEYLKNKEWDKIDQKWYEAKEPNEFNDGFWGFGTGIANVAESLIGSPGKVFNNNQYVLDSNIDKNCYIIKKLRSPQAFKPSNRCTLELSKEQYEILLANIKNDFNTTKEITPNSKEPINEEFTYKILENNCVTWVIQKLSDIGIELIDDEYKVPGNLIDIFGLIKSLHSIFLKFQNIDDNLQSVKGARAFITWTRSMLDNNYICYVNQENLEKKIQTFCKKDIENQRYYESIKKFY
;
A
#
# COMPACT_ATOMS: atom_id res chain seq x y z
N MET A 1 10.97 12.33 16.63
CA MET A 1 11.39 11.73 15.34
C MET A 1 10.13 11.40 14.57
N LYS A 2 10.07 11.71 13.27
CA LYS A 2 8.94 11.36 12.41
C LYS A 2 9.14 9.98 11.79
N TYR A 3 8.07 9.29 11.46
CA TYR A 3 8.07 7.95 10.87
C TYR A 3 7.17 7.93 9.65
N TYR A 4 7.56 7.19 8.63
CA TYR A 4 6.83 7.16 7.37
C TYR A 4 6.74 5.75 6.80
N ALA A 5 5.54 5.39 6.35
CA ALA A 5 5.34 4.27 5.44
C ALA A 5 5.02 4.83 4.06
N THR A 6 5.69 4.30 3.04
CA THR A 6 5.53 4.76 1.67
C THR A 6 5.14 3.60 0.77
N ILE A 7 3.98 3.72 0.12
CA ILE A 7 3.57 2.81 -0.95
C ILE A 7 4.32 3.24 -2.21
N TYR A 8 5.01 2.31 -2.87
CA TYR A 8 5.65 2.51 -4.16
C TYR A 8 4.96 1.65 -5.21
N ILE A 9 4.74 2.22 -6.40
CA ILE A 9 4.18 1.54 -7.56
C ILE A 9 5.24 1.50 -8.65
N ASP A 10 5.71 0.29 -8.95
CA ASP A 10 6.50 0.03 -10.15
C ASP A 10 5.53 -0.27 -11.29
N GLU A 11 5.31 0.72 -12.14
CA GLU A 11 4.58 0.56 -13.39
C GLU A 11 5.43 -0.31 -14.32
N PHE A 12 5.01 -1.55 -14.55
CA PHE A 12 5.63 -2.34 -15.62
C PHE A 12 5.18 -1.78 -16.97
N LEU A 13 5.93 -0.81 -17.48
CA LEU A 13 5.79 -0.28 -18.85
C LEU A 13 6.48 -1.17 -19.91
N GLU A 14 6.95 -2.36 -19.54
CA GLU A 14 7.67 -3.22 -20.47
C GLU A 14 6.69 -3.94 -21.41
N TYR A 15 6.89 -3.71 -22.72
CA TYR A 15 6.49 -4.52 -23.89
C TYR A 15 6.40 -6.05 -23.64
N GLU A 16 7.09 -6.57 -22.62
CA GLU A 16 7.00 -7.94 -22.11
C GLU A 16 5.60 -8.35 -21.63
N ILE A 17 4.81 -7.42 -21.07
CA ILE A 17 3.40 -7.67 -20.74
C ILE A 17 2.58 -7.74 -22.02
N LEU A 18 2.75 -6.83 -23.00
CA LEU A 18 2.05 -6.90 -24.29
C LEU A 18 2.28 -8.23 -25.05
N VAL A 19 3.48 -8.82 -24.97
CA VAL A 19 3.76 -10.16 -25.51
C VAL A 19 3.06 -11.26 -24.70
N SER A 20 3.00 -11.11 -23.37
CA SER A 20 2.27 -12.03 -22.48
C SER A 20 0.75 -11.98 -22.71
N LEU A 21 0.22 -10.80 -23.05
CA LEU A 21 -1.20 -10.48 -23.24
C LEU A 21 -1.71 -10.74 -24.67
N TYR A 22 -0.82 -10.78 -25.68
CA TYR A 22 -1.22 -11.11 -27.05
C TYR A 22 -1.77 -12.55 -27.18
N ASN A 23 -1.60 -13.38 -26.16
CA ASN A 23 -2.21 -14.71 -26.00
C ASN A 23 -3.49 -14.72 -25.13
N GLY A 24 -4.04 -13.56 -24.74
CA GLY A 24 -5.38 -13.42 -24.18
C GLY A 24 -5.47 -12.58 -22.90
N ASN A 25 -6.03 -11.37 -23.05
CA ASN A 25 -6.58 -10.42 -22.05
C ASN A 25 -5.62 -9.57 -21.24
N GLY A 26 -5.48 -8.31 -21.70
CA GLY A 26 -4.64 -7.25 -21.15
C GLY A 26 -4.81 -6.95 -19.67
N LEU A 27 -3.81 -7.31 -18.87
CA LEU A 27 -3.66 -6.95 -17.46
C LEU A 27 -2.44 -6.02 -17.35
N ASP A 28 -2.66 -4.77 -16.96
CA ASP A 28 -1.59 -3.84 -16.56
C ASP A 28 -1.03 -4.28 -15.22
N PHE A 29 0.10 -4.99 -15.21
CA PHE A 29 0.69 -5.46 -13.97
C PHE A 29 1.53 -4.36 -13.32
N THR A 30 0.99 -3.61 -12.37
CA THR A 30 1.83 -2.76 -11.51
C THR A 30 2.25 -3.52 -10.25
N HIS A 31 3.52 -3.45 -9.84
CA HIS A 31 3.92 -4.04 -8.56
C HIS A 31 3.93 -3.01 -7.44
N ALA A 32 3.16 -3.29 -6.38
CA ALA A 32 3.11 -2.47 -5.18
C ALA A 32 4.05 -3.02 -4.11
N PHE A 33 4.77 -2.14 -3.42
CA PHE A 33 5.63 -2.49 -2.29
C PHE A 33 5.71 -1.35 -1.27
N LEU A 34 6.16 -1.65 -0.06
CA LEU A 34 6.32 -0.69 1.03
C LEU A 34 7.79 -0.34 1.23
N GLY A 35 8.09 0.95 1.40
CA GLY A 35 9.34 1.42 1.99
C GLY A 35 9.08 2.10 3.33
N LEU A 36 9.96 1.86 4.31
CA LEU A 36 9.82 2.38 5.66
C LEU A 36 10.98 3.32 5.97
N THR A 37 10.67 4.60 6.22
CA THR A 37 11.69 5.61 6.56
C THR A 37 11.39 6.29 7.89
N LYS A 38 12.44 6.78 8.56
CA LYS A 38 12.35 7.48 9.85
C LYS A 38 13.27 8.69 9.87
N GLY A 39 12.89 9.71 10.62
CA GLY A 39 13.58 11.00 10.68
C GLY A 39 13.41 11.87 9.42
N LYS A 40 13.36 11.26 8.24
CA LYS A 40 13.24 11.91 6.93
C LYS A 40 12.21 11.21 6.06
N SER A 41 11.36 12.01 5.40
CA SER A 41 10.47 11.49 4.36
C SER A 41 11.28 11.17 3.08
N PRO A 42 10.76 10.32 2.19
CA PRO A 42 11.37 10.12 0.87
C PRO A 42 11.61 11.43 0.09
N ASP A 43 10.72 12.42 0.20
CA ASP A 43 10.89 13.71 -0.47
C ASP A 43 12.06 14.51 0.12
N GLU A 44 12.28 14.40 1.43
CA GLU A 44 13.45 15.01 2.08
C GLU A 44 14.75 14.29 1.70
N LEU A 45 14.73 12.96 1.61
CA LEU A 45 15.87 12.16 1.19
C LEU A 45 16.26 12.46 -0.27
N ASP A 46 15.29 12.60 -1.17
CA ASP A 46 15.54 12.99 -2.57
C ASP A 46 16.23 14.35 -2.67
N LYS A 47 15.85 15.32 -1.82
CA LYS A 47 16.50 16.64 -1.77
C LYS A 47 17.92 16.58 -1.23
N ILE A 48 18.18 15.67 -0.27
CA ILE A 48 19.52 15.43 0.26
C ILE A 48 20.41 14.87 -0.86
N ASP A 49 19.93 13.87 -1.60
CA ASP A 49 20.65 13.32 -2.76
C ASP A 49 20.94 14.40 -3.81
N GLU A 50 19.98 15.28 -4.11
CA GLU A 50 20.19 16.39 -5.05
C GLU A 50 21.29 17.35 -4.58
N THR A 51 21.31 17.66 -3.28
CA THR A 51 22.33 18.53 -2.67
C THR A 51 23.71 17.87 -2.72
N LEU A 52 23.81 16.60 -2.30
CA LEU A 52 25.05 15.82 -2.33
C LEU A 52 25.59 15.69 -3.76
N ARG A 53 24.72 15.49 -4.74
CA ARG A 53 25.11 15.45 -6.15
C ARG A 53 25.80 16.75 -6.60
N GLN A 54 25.32 17.93 -6.18
CA GLN A 54 25.97 19.20 -6.50
C GLN A 54 27.36 19.30 -5.84
N GLU A 55 27.50 18.81 -4.61
CA GLU A 55 28.80 18.76 -3.91
C GLU A 55 29.78 17.82 -4.62
N TYR A 56 29.35 16.62 -5.00
CA TYR A 56 30.16 15.65 -5.74
C TYR A 56 30.59 16.19 -7.11
N LEU A 57 29.71 16.89 -7.83
CA LEU A 57 30.06 17.57 -9.08
C LEU A 57 31.13 18.64 -8.87
N LYS A 58 31.02 19.44 -7.81
CA LYS A 58 32.01 20.46 -7.45
C LYS A 58 33.37 19.83 -7.09
N ASN A 59 33.34 18.69 -6.39
CA ASN A 59 34.53 17.96 -5.94
C ASN A 59 35.09 16.99 -6.99
N LYS A 60 34.42 16.83 -8.14
CA LYS A 60 34.76 15.88 -9.23
C LYS A 60 34.74 14.41 -8.79
N GLU A 61 33.85 14.06 -7.87
CA GLU A 61 33.59 12.69 -7.39
C GLU A 61 32.57 11.99 -8.31
N TRP A 62 33.00 11.70 -9.56
CA TRP A 62 32.13 11.20 -10.64
C TRP A 62 31.45 9.87 -10.34
N ASP A 63 32.03 9.03 -9.49
CA ASP A 63 31.51 7.72 -9.10
C ASP A 63 30.30 7.81 -8.15
N LYS A 64 30.04 8.99 -7.57
CA LYS A 64 28.98 9.20 -6.58
C LYS A 64 27.78 9.99 -7.08
N ILE A 65 27.87 10.63 -8.24
CA ILE A 65 26.86 11.59 -8.73
C ILE A 65 25.48 10.98 -9.01
N ASP A 66 25.44 9.68 -9.26
CA ASP A 66 24.23 8.94 -9.59
C ASP A 66 23.70 8.10 -8.41
N GLN A 67 24.41 8.11 -7.27
CA GLN A 67 23.97 7.37 -6.09
C GLN A 67 22.62 7.88 -5.60
N LYS A 68 21.74 6.94 -5.24
CA LYS A 68 20.43 7.22 -4.68
C LYS A 68 20.27 6.60 -3.31
N TRP A 69 19.64 7.32 -2.39
CA TRP A 69 19.42 6.84 -1.01
C TRP A 69 18.70 5.48 -0.95
N TYR A 70 17.81 5.23 -1.91
CA TYR A 70 17.03 4.00 -1.98
C TYR A 70 17.83 2.79 -2.48
N GLU A 71 19.06 2.97 -3.00
CA GLU A 71 19.94 1.86 -3.40
C GLU A 71 20.57 1.11 -2.21
N ALA A 72 20.45 1.64 -0.99
CA ALA A 72 20.92 0.95 0.20
C ALA A 72 20.16 -0.37 0.40
N LYS A 73 20.89 -1.49 0.43
CA LYS A 73 20.35 -2.85 0.65
C LYS A 73 20.21 -3.23 2.13
N GLU A 74 20.90 -2.51 3.00
CA GLU A 74 20.87 -2.72 4.43
C GLU A 74 20.14 -1.57 5.12
N PRO A 75 19.38 -1.85 6.19
CA PRO A 75 18.80 -0.81 7.01
C PRO A 75 19.86 0.17 7.50
N ASN A 76 19.49 1.44 7.58
CA ASN A 76 20.34 2.52 8.08
C ASN A 76 19.56 3.44 9.02
N GLU A 77 20.17 4.57 9.39
CA GLU A 77 19.56 5.54 10.31
C GLU A 77 18.20 6.05 9.83
N PHE A 78 17.99 6.15 8.51
CA PHE A 78 16.80 6.75 7.92
C PHE A 78 15.87 5.75 7.21
N ASN A 79 16.34 4.55 6.90
CA ASN A 79 15.61 3.56 6.08
C ASN A 79 15.64 2.17 6.74
N ASP A 80 14.47 1.60 7.04
CA ASP A 80 14.33 0.24 7.57
C ASP A 80 14.01 -0.80 6.47
N GLY A 81 14.20 -0.43 5.21
CA GLY A 81 14.17 -1.29 4.05
C GLY A 81 12.89 -1.20 3.22
N PHE A 82 12.92 -1.93 2.11
CA PHE A 82 11.79 -2.07 1.18
C PHE A 82 11.29 -3.51 1.15
N TRP A 83 9.98 -3.68 1.20
CA TRP A 83 9.31 -4.94 1.47
C TRP A 83 8.13 -5.12 0.52
N GLY A 84 7.92 -6.34 0.03
CA GLY A 84 6.70 -6.61 -0.74
C GLY A 84 6.47 -8.10 -0.99
N PHE A 85 5.27 -8.41 -1.44
CA PHE A 85 4.76 -9.78 -1.59
C PHE A 85 4.64 -10.16 -3.07
N GLY A 86 4.90 -11.42 -3.42
CA GLY A 86 4.80 -11.89 -4.80
C GLY A 86 4.67 -13.41 -4.93
N THR A 87 4.50 -13.89 -6.16
CA THR A 87 4.57 -15.32 -6.48
C THR A 87 5.96 -15.83 -6.10
N GLY A 88 6.02 -16.65 -5.05
CA GLY A 88 7.26 -17.22 -4.55
C GLY A 88 7.82 -18.32 -5.44
N ILE A 89 7.21 -18.61 -6.58
CA ILE A 89 7.64 -19.67 -7.49
C ILE A 89 7.92 -19.13 -8.89
N ALA A 90 8.75 -19.85 -9.64
CA ALA A 90 9.11 -19.46 -11.01
C ALA A 90 7.95 -19.63 -12.01
N ASN A 91 7.01 -20.56 -11.76
CA ASN A 91 5.93 -20.87 -12.69
C ASN A 91 4.69 -20.00 -12.46
N VAL A 92 4.55 -18.94 -13.28
CA VAL A 92 3.45 -17.97 -13.18
C VAL A 92 2.08 -18.58 -13.56
N ALA A 93 2.04 -19.68 -14.32
CA ALA A 93 0.78 -20.31 -14.71
C ALA A 93 -0.03 -20.83 -13.50
N GLU A 94 0.65 -21.19 -12.41
CA GLU A 94 0.02 -21.63 -11.15
C GLU A 94 -0.50 -20.45 -10.29
N SER A 95 -0.05 -19.22 -10.57
CA SER A 95 -0.43 -18.02 -9.79
C SER A 95 -1.90 -17.59 -9.97
N LEU A 96 -2.58 -18.14 -10.98
CA LEU A 96 -4.02 -17.95 -11.21
C LEU A 96 -4.88 -18.84 -10.29
N ILE A 97 -4.33 -19.95 -9.80
CA ILE A 97 -5.08 -20.99 -9.06
C ILE A 97 -4.65 -21.05 -7.58
N GLY A 98 -3.52 -20.42 -7.24
CA GLY A 98 -2.98 -20.34 -5.90
C GLY A 98 -1.58 -20.96 -5.86
N SER A 99 -0.56 -20.13 -5.66
CA SER A 99 0.83 -20.56 -5.57
C SER A 99 1.44 -20.19 -4.22
N PRO A 100 2.58 -20.79 -3.83
CA PRO A 100 3.31 -20.32 -2.66
C PRO A 100 3.69 -18.85 -2.83
N GLY A 101 3.21 -17.99 -1.93
CA GLY A 101 3.55 -16.58 -1.87
C GLY A 101 4.77 -16.33 -0.98
N LYS A 102 5.54 -15.30 -1.30
CA LYS A 102 6.73 -14.91 -0.53
C LYS A 102 6.77 -13.42 -0.27
N VAL A 103 7.12 -13.05 0.95
CA VAL A 103 7.51 -11.66 1.28
C VAL A 103 9.01 -11.53 1.06
N PHE A 104 9.37 -10.54 0.26
CA PHE A 104 10.75 -10.22 -0.11
C PHE A 104 11.22 -8.99 0.65
N ASN A 105 12.44 -9.04 1.17
CA ASN A 105 13.20 -7.86 1.52
C ASN A 105 13.88 -7.30 0.27
N ASN A 106 14.39 -6.07 0.36
CA ASN A 106 15.05 -5.38 -0.74
C ASN A 106 14.19 -5.26 -2.01
N ASN A 107 12.88 -5.04 -1.83
CA ASN A 107 11.93 -4.99 -2.94
C ASN A 107 12.00 -3.70 -3.79
N GLN A 108 12.94 -2.78 -3.50
CA GLN A 108 13.36 -1.75 -4.45
C GLN A 108 14.13 -2.34 -5.64
N TYR A 109 14.56 -3.60 -5.54
CA TYR A 109 15.16 -4.37 -6.62
C TYR A 109 14.16 -5.38 -7.20
N VAL A 110 14.25 -5.61 -8.51
CA VAL A 110 13.61 -6.76 -9.16
C VAL A 110 14.43 -8.00 -8.81
N LEU A 111 13.76 -9.01 -8.27
CA LEU A 111 14.33 -10.31 -7.95
C LEU A 111 13.98 -11.31 -9.07
N ASP A 112 14.95 -12.14 -9.43
CA ASP A 112 14.78 -13.21 -10.41
C ASP A 112 14.97 -14.58 -9.76
N SER A 113 14.30 -15.59 -10.31
CA SER A 113 14.36 -16.96 -9.82
C SER A 113 15.53 -17.69 -10.44
N ASN A 114 16.49 -18.11 -9.62
CA ASN A 114 17.52 -19.06 -10.04
C ASN A 114 17.02 -20.49 -9.73
N ILE A 115 16.43 -21.14 -10.72
CA ILE A 115 15.83 -22.47 -10.60
C ILE A 115 16.87 -23.52 -10.20
N ASP A 116 18.06 -23.47 -10.80
CA ASP A 116 19.13 -24.44 -10.56
C ASP A 116 19.67 -24.38 -9.13
N LYS A 117 19.84 -23.16 -8.60
CA LYS A 117 20.30 -22.93 -7.22
C LYS A 117 19.15 -22.90 -6.22
N ASN A 118 17.91 -23.01 -6.70
CA ASN A 118 16.67 -22.88 -5.94
C ASN A 118 16.67 -21.66 -5.01
N CYS A 119 17.07 -20.50 -5.52
CA CYS A 119 17.17 -19.26 -4.75
C CYS A 119 16.79 -18.04 -5.59
N TYR A 120 16.60 -16.89 -4.94
CA TYR A 120 16.38 -15.62 -5.64
C TYR A 120 17.67 -14.82 -5.71
N ILE A 121 17.85 -14.13 -6.83
CA ILE A 121 18.98 -13.25 -7.07
C ILE A 121 18.49 -11.86 -7.47
N ILE A 122 19.23 -10.82 -7.07
CA ILE A 122 18.96 -9.46 -7.53
C ILE A 122 19.27 -9.38 -9.02
N LYS A 123 18.26 -8.99 -9.83
CA LYS A 123 18.40 -8.80 -11.28
C LYS A 123 18.80 -7.38 -11.62
N LYS A 124 17.98 -6.41 -11.22
CA LYS A 124 18.17 -4.98 -11.47
C LYS A 124 17.48 -4.15 -10.40
N LEU A 125 17.91 -2.90 -10.24
CA LEU A 125 17.13 -1.89 -9.51
C LEU A 125 15.80 -1.67 -10.26
N ARG A 126 14.71 -1.44 -9.54
CA ARG A 126 13.44 -1.06 -10.16
C ARG A 126 13.56 0.27 -10.89
N SER A 127 12.60 0.55 -11.78
CA SER A 127 12.59 1.78 -12.56
C SER A 127 12.70 3.00 -11.64
N PRO A 128 13.54 4.01 -11.97
CA PRO A 128 13.55 5.28 -11.25
C PRO A 128 12.16 5.94 -11.18
N GLN A 129 11.25 5.59 -12.10
CA GLN A 129 9.87 6.06 -12.08
C GLN A 129 9.12 5.61 -10.83
N ALA A 130 9.36 4.38 -10.35
CA ALA A 130 8.72 3.86 -9.14
C ALA A 130 8.97 4.75 -7.92
N PHE A 131 10.14 5.41 -7.87
CA PHE A 131 10.54 6.25 -6.75
C PHE A 131 10.12 7.71 -6.90
N LYS A 132 9.50 8.11 -8.02
CA LYS A 132 9.05 9.50 -8.21
C LYS A 132 7.84 9.83 -7.31
N PRO A 133 7.67 11.11 -6.93
CA PRO A 133 6.50 11.55 -6.14
C PRO A 133 5.13 11.21 -6.75
N SER A 134 5.06 11.06 -8.09
CA SER A 134 3.83 10.66 -8.79
C SER A 134 3.45 9.20 -8.54
N ASN A 135 4.44 8.33 -8.32
CA ASN A 135 4.26 6.87 -8.25
C ASN A 135 4.44 6.34 -6.82
N ARG A 136 4.46 7.24 -5.84
CA ARG A 136 4.53 6.88 -4.42
C ARG A 136 3.53 7.65 -3.55
N CYS A 137 3.08 6.99 -2.50
CA CYS A 137 2.19 7.54 -1.50
C CYS A 137 2.84 7.44 -0.11
N THR A 138 3.37 8.56 0.39
CA THR A 138 4.01 8.66 1.70
C THR A 138 2.99 9.03 2.77
N LEU A 139 2.95 8.25 3.86
CA LEU A 139 2.05 8.43 5.00
C LEU A 139 2.88 8.60 6.27
N GLU A 140 2.68 9.71 6.99
CA GLU A 140 3.30 9.94 8.31
C GLU A 140 2.61 9.07 9.37
N LEU A 141 3.37 8.33 10.15
CA LEU A 141 2.88 7.40 11.17
C LEU A 141 3.28 7.85 12.56
N SER A 142 2.50 7.44 13.56
CA SER A 142 3.00 7.42 14.94
C SER A 142 4.16 6.42 15.08
N LYS A 143 4.92 6.57 16.18
CA LYS A 143 5.99 5.62 16.50
C LYS A 143 5.45 4.19 16.66
N GLU A 144 4.35 4.02 17.40
CA GLU A 144 3.75 2.71 17.65
C GLU A 144 3.26 2.06 16.35
N GLN A 145 2.57 2.82 15.50
CA GLN A 145 2.11 2.34 14.19
C GLN A 145 3.28 1.86 13.33
N TYR A 146 4.37 2.62 13.28
CA TYR A 146 5.57 2.25 12.52
C TYR A 146 6.24 0.98 13.05
N GLU A 147 6.45 0.89 14.36
CA GLU A 147 7.12 -0.26 14.99
C GLU A 147 6.31 -1.55 14.82
N ILE A 148 4.98 -1.48 14.97
CA ILE A 148 4.08 -2.62 14.73
C ILE A 148 4.07 -3.02 13.25
N LEU A 149 4.02 -2.05 12.33
CA LEU A 149 4.09 -2.33 10.89
C LEU A 149 5.38 -3.08 10.54
N LEU A 150 6.53 -2.57 11.00
CA LEU A 150 7.82 -3.19 10.74
C LEU A 150 7.92 -4.59 11.34
N ALA A 151 7.40 -4.79 12.57
CA ALA A 151 7.39 -6.09 13.22
C ALA A 151 6.52 -7.11 12.45
N ASN A 152 5.32 -6.70 12.02
CA ASN A 152 4.42 -7.55 11.25
C ASN A 152 5.04 -7.97 9.90
N ILE A 153 5.63 -7.01 9.17
CA ILE A 153 6.31 -7.30 7.89
C ILE A 153 7.48 -8.27 8.09
N LYS A 154 8.30 -8.07 9.13
CA LYS A 154 9.40 -8.98 9.46
C LYS A 154 8.90 -10.37 9.83
N ASN A 155 7.75 -10.46 10.51
CA ASN A 155 7.11 -11.74 10.81
C ASN A 155 6.71 -12.47 9.52
N ASP A 156 6.03 -11.80 8.59
CA ASP A 156 5.65 -12.38 7.30
C ASP A 156 6.89 -12.84 6.49
N PHE A 157 7.94 -12.01 6.47
CA PHE A 157 9.21 -12.35 5.84
C PHE A 157 9.81 -13.62 6.45
N ASN A 158 9.88 -13.69 7.79
CA ASN A 158 10.44 -14.85 8.48
C ASN A 158 9.59 -16.11 8.28
N THR A 159 8.26 -15.99 8.23
CA THR A 159 7.36 -17.11 7.93
C THR A 159 7.60 -17.63 6.53
N THR A 160 7.74 -16.74 5.54
CA THR A 160 7.89 -17.10 4.12
C THR A 160 9.35 -17.28 3.68
N LYS A 161 10.32 -17.23 4.58
CA LYS A 161 11.76 -17.24 4.24
C LYS A 161 12.21 -18.49 3.51
N GLU A 162 11.61 -19.64 3.84
CA GLU A 162 11.93 -20.95 3.25
C GLU A 162 11.19 -21.21 1.92
N ILE A 163 10.30 -20.31 1.48
CA ILE A 163 9.74 -20.39 0.13
C ILE A 163 10.85 -20.13 -0.89
N THR A 164 10.93 -21.01 -1.87
CA THR A 164 11.93 -21.03 -2.94
C THR A 164 11.26 -21.17 -4.30
N PRO A 165 11.95 -20.89 -5.41
CA PRO A 165 11.38 -21.04 -6.75
C PRO A 165 10.75 -22.42 -7.05
N ASN A 166 11.22 -23.49 -6.40
CA ASN A 166 10.73 -24.86 -6.56
C ASN A 166 9.74 -25.32 -5.47
N SER A 167 9.33 -24.42 -4.55
CA SER A 167 8.30 -24.73 -3.55
C SER A 167 7.00 -25.15 -4.23
N LYS A 168 6.33 -26.15 -3.68
CA LYS A 168 5.14 -26.77 -4.31
C LYS A 168 3.82 -26.39 -3.66
N GLU A 169 3.84 -26.17 -2.35
CA GLU A 169 2.63 -25.91 -1.57
C GLU A 169 2.79 -24.60 -0.78
N PRO A 170 1.72 -23.79 -0.69
CA PRO A 170 1.70 -22.63 0.20
C PRO A 170 1.91 -23.05 1.66
N ILE A 171 2.51 -22.17 2.47
CA ILE A 171 2.67 -22.41 3.91
C ILE A 171 1.31 -22.44 4.61
N ASN A 172 0.40 -21.55 4.20
CA ASN A 172 -0.97 -21.44 4.68
C ASN A 172 -1.80 -20.62 3.67
N GLU A 173 -3.09 -20.44 3.94
CA GLU A 173 -3.99 -19.64 3.09
C GLU A 173 -3.55 -18.17 2.99
N GLU A 174 -3.07 -17.57 4.08
CA GLU A 174 -2.61 -16.17 4.14
C GLU A 174 -1.46 -15.89 3.16
N PHE A 175 -0.54 -16.84 2.99
CA PHE A 175 0.57 -16.75 2.06
C PHE A 175 0.34 -17.55 0.76
N THR A 176 -0.91 -17.82 0.41
CA THR A 176 -1.25 -18.31 -0.93
C THR A 176 -1.35 -17.11 -1.87
N TYR A 177 -0.42 -16.97 -2.81
CA TYR A 177 -0.48 -15.92 -3.82
C TYR A 177 -1.54 -16.26 -4.87
N LYS A 178 -2.46 -15.32 -5.05
CA LYS A 178 -3.51 -15.36 -6.08
C LYS A 178 -3.62 -13.99 -6.70
N ILE A 179 -3.36 -13.89 -8.00
CA ILE A 179 -3.31 -12.61 -8.73
C ILE A 179 -4.53 -11.70 -8.50
N LEU A 180 -5.75 -12.25 -8.39
CA LEU A 180 -6.97 -11.46 -8.21
C LEU A 180 -7.45 -11.32 -6.74
N GLU A 181 -6.90 -12.12 -5.82
CA GLU A 181 -7.44 -12.22 -4.45
C GLU A 181 -6.40 -11.86 -3.38
N ASN A 182 -5.16 -12.32 -3.56
CA ASN A 182 -4.09 -12.18 -2.59
C ASN A 182 -2.76 -11.95 -3.32
N ASN A 183 -2.47 -10.69 -3.61
CA ASN A 183 -1.35 -10.24 -4.42
C ASN A 183 -0.55 -9.13 -3.70
N CYS A 184 0.37 -8.49 -4.41
CA CYS A 184 1.21 -7.44 -3.85
C CYS A 184 0.40 -6.24 -3.33
N VAL A 185 -0.66 -5.83 -4.03
CA VAL A 185 -1.54 -4.72 -3.67
C VAL A 185 -2.33 -5.05 -2.41
N THR A 186 -3.00 -6.21 -2.38
CA THR A 186 -3.80 -6.62 -1.21
C THR A 186 -2.93 -6.79 0.04
N TRP A 187 -1.70 -7.30 -0.10
CA TRP A 187 -0.77 -7.39 1.01
C TRP A 187 -0.40 -6.02 1.56
N VAL A 188 -0.05 -5.04 0.71
CA VAL A 188 0.24 -3.66 1.13
C VAL A 188 -0.95 -3.03 1.86
N ILE A 189 -2.15 -3.18 1.29
CA ILE A 189 -3.39 -2.67 1.89
C ILE A 189 -3.63 -3.28 3.26
N GLN A 190 -3.48 -4.61 3.39
CA GLN A 190 -3.66 -5.31 4.65
C GLN A 190 -2.68 -4.81 5.71
N LYS A 191 -1.37 -4.72 5.39
CA LYS A 191 -0.36 -4.27 6.35
C LYS A 191 -0.62 -2.84 6.85
N LEU A 192 -1.10 -1.96 5.98
CA LEU A 192 -1.49 -0.60 6.36
C LEU A 192 -2.79 -0.59 7.18
N SER A 193 -3.78 -1.41 6.81
CA SER A 193 -5.03 -1.54 7.56
C SER A 193 -4.80 -2.09 8.98
N ASP A 194 -3.86 -3.03 9.15
CA ASP A 194 -3.50 -3.64 10.43
C ASP A 194 -3.03 -2.60 11.46
N ILE A 195 -2.44 -1.50 11.00
CA ILE A 195 -1.99 -0.38 11.85
C ILE A 195 -2.96 0.80 11.91
N GLY A 196 -4.16 0.63 11.35
CA GLY A 196 -5.20 1.64 11.36
C GLY A 196 -4.98 2.77 10.36
N ILE A 197 -4.46 2.48 9.16
CA ILE A 197 -4.54 3.37 8.00
C ILE A 197 -5.78 3.03 7.18
N GLU A 198 -6.56 4.05 6.85
CA GLU A 198 -7.79 3.88 6.07
C GLU A 198 -7.48 3.81 4.58
N LEU A 199 -7.89 2.69 3.99
CA LEU A 199 -7.84 2.44 2.55
C LEU A 199 -9.25 2.01 2.13
N ILE A 200 -9.91 2.83 1.30
CA ILE A 200 -11.26 2.55 0.77
C ILE A 200 -11.07 1.76 -0.51
N ASP A 201 -11.29 0.46 -0.45
CA ASP A 201 -10.75 -0.41 -1.48
C ASP A 201 -11.51 -1.75 -1.57
N ASP A 202 -12.73 -1.73 -2.09
CA ASP A 202 -13.33 -2.95 -2.63
C ASP A 202 -13.08 -3.10 -4.15
N GLU A 203 -12.71 -2.02 -4.85
CA GLU A 203 -12.54 -1.97 -6.31
C GLU A 203 -11.06 -1.96 -6.78
N TYR A 204 -10.09 -1.71 -5.90
CA TYR A 204 -8.67 -1.47 -6.23
C TYR A 204 -7.71 -2.56 -5.72
N LYS A 205 -8.23 -3.79 -5.58
CA LYS A 205 -7.48 -4.97 -5.11
C LYS A 205 -6.56 -5.61 -6.16
N VAL A 206 -6.48 -5.06 -7.36
CA VAL A 206 -5.74 -5.65 -8.49
C VAL A 206 -4.55 -4.74 -8.86
N PRO A 207 -3.37 -5.30 -9.16
CA PRO A 207 -2.29 -4.58 -9.85
C PRO A 207 -2.83 -3.71 -11.00
N GLY A 208 -2.54 -2.41 -11.01
CA GLY A 208 -2.93 -1.49 -12.06
C GLY A 208 -3.55 -0.18 -11.56
N ASN A 209 -4.45 -0.24 -10.57
CA ASN A 209 -5.35 0.88 -10.27
C ASN A 209 -5.12 1.56 -8.89
N LEU A 210 -4.21 1.03 -8.06
CA LEU A 210 -3.93 1.59 -6.73
C LEU A 210 -3.39 3.03 -6.79
N ILE A 211 -2.64 3.38 -7.85
CA ILE A 211 -2.08 4.73 -8.03
C ILE A 211 -3.18 5.80 -8.16
N ASP A 212 -4.32 5.46 -8.77
CA ASP A 212 -5.43 6.39 -9.01
C ASP A 212 -6.06 6.89 -7.72
N ILE A 213 -6.00 6.09 -6.65
CA ILE A 213 -6.56 6.44 -5.34
C ILE A 213 -5.55 7.06 -4.38
N PHE A 214 -4.29 7.29 -4.78
CA PHE A 214 -3.29 7.94 -3.92
C PHE A 214 -3.74 9.32 -3.42
N GLY A 215 -4.44 10.09 -4.25
CA GLY A 215 -5.01 11.38 -3.83
C GLY A 215 -6.03 11.25 -2.70
N LEU A 216 -6.89 10.23 -2.77
CA LEU A 216 -7.88 9.92 -1.74
C LEU A 216 -7.19 9.42 -0.45
N ILE A 217 -6.27 8.47 -0.56
CA ILE A 217 -5.52 7.93 0.59
C ILE A 217 -4.81 9.05 1.35
N LYS A 218 -4.10 9.94 0.64
CA LYS A 218 -3.42 11.10 1.24
C LYS A 218 -4.41 12.04 1.93
N SER A 219 -5.57 12.26 1.33
CA SER A 219 -6.61 13.12 1.89
C SER A 219 -7.22 12.54 3.17
N LEU A 220 -7.59 11.27 3.17
CA LEU A 220 -8.12 10.57 4.34
C LEU A 220 -7.10 10.53 5.47
N HIS A 221 -5.85 10.20 5.14
CA HIS A 221 -4.77 10.19 6.11
C HIS A 221 -4.48 11.58 6.68
N SER A 222 -4.52 12.63 5.86
CA SER A 222 -4.40 14.00 6.34
C SER A 222 -5.52 14.39 7.30
N ILE A 223 -6.75 13.94 7.06
CA ILE A 223 -7.88 14.13 8.00
C ILE A 223 -7.60 13.37 9.30
N PHE A 224 -7.20 12.11 9.23
CA PHE A 224 -6.84 11.31 10.40
C PHE A 224 -5.76 12.01 11.24
N LEU A 225 -4.69 12.53 10.62
CA LEU A 225 -3.63 13.25 11.33
C LEU A 225 -4.15 14.50 12.05
N LYS A 226 -5.16 15.20 11.53
CA LYS A 226 -5.80 16.31 12.24
C LYS A 226 -6.51 15.85 13.52
N PHE A 227 -7.16 14.69 13.48
CA PHE A 227 -7.76 14.08 14.68
C PHE A 227 -6.68 13.56 15.63
N GLN A 228 -5.62 12.95 15.11
CA GLN A 228 -4.51 12.46 15.93
C GLN A 228 -3.80 13.60 16.68
N ASN A 229 -3.74 14.80 16.09
CA ASN A 229 -3.18 15.98 16.75
C ASN A 229 -4.03 16.52 17.92
N ILE A 230 -5.29 16.09 18.06
CA ILE A 230 -6.17 16.52 19.17
C ILE A 230 -6.44 15.40 20.19
N ASP A 231 -6.18 14.14 19.84
CA ASP A 231 -6.37 12.98 20.73
C ASP A 231 -5.19 11.99 20.60
N ASP A 232 -4.35 11.97 21.62
CA ASP A 232 -3.16 11.12 21.69
C ASP A 232 -3.50 9.62 21.67
N ASN A 233 -4.74 9.21 22.00
CA ASN A 233 -5.13 7.80 21.88
C ASN A 233 -5.03 7.31 20.43
N LEU A 234 -5.20 8.20 19.45
CA LEU A 234 -5.08 7.91 18.03
C LEU A 234 -3.64 7.72 17.56
N GLN A 235 -2.64 7.97 18.41
CA GLN A 235 -1.27 7.55 18.15
C GLN A 235 -1.11 6.03 18.30
N SER A 236 -1.98 5.36 19.06
CA SER A 236 -1.94 3.90 19.18
C SER A 236 -2.59 3.20 18.00
N VAL A 237 -2.12 1.99 17.66
CA VAL A 237 -2.76 1.17 16.61
C VAL A 237 -4.20 0.86 16.98
N LYS A 238 -4.46 0.59 18.27
CA LYS A 238 -5.81 0.33 18.78
C LYS A 238 -6.73 1.55 18.57
N GLY A 239 -6.26 2.75 18.89
CA GLY A 239 -7.02 3.98 18.72
C GLY A 239 -7.27 4.31 17.24
N ALA A 240 -6.23 4.20 16.40
CA ALA A 240 -6.36 4.40 14.95
C ALA A 240 -7.40 3.46 14.32
N ARG A 241 -7.36 2.17 14.66
CA ARG A 241 -8.35 1.18 14.18
C ARG A 241 -9.76 1.47 14.71
N ALA A 242 -9.88 1.90 15.97
CA ALA A 242 -11.17 2.29 16.54
C ALA A 242 -11.74 3.53 15.81
N PHE A 243 -10.90 4.51 15.48
CA PHE A 243 -11.29 5.70 14.73
C PHE A 243 -11.76 5.37 13.32
N ILE A 244 -11.07 4.48 12.61
CA ILE A 244 -11.52 3.98 11.30
C ILE A 244 -12.88 3.29 11.41
N THR A 245 -13.03 2.39 12.38
CA THR A 245 -14.28 1.66 12.60
C THR A 245 -15.42 2.62 12.88
N TRP A 246 -15.18 3.63 13.73
CA TRP A 246 -16.13 4.70 13.99
C TRP A 246 -16.44 5.50 12.72
N THR A 247 -15.44 5.95 11.98
CA THR A 247 -15.62 6.75 10.75
C THR A 247 -16.45 6.00 9.71
N ARG A 248 -16.14 4.72 9.45
CA ARG A 248 -16.93 3.84 8.58
C ARG A 248 -18.36 3.69 9.10
N SER A 249 -18.53 3.46 10.40
CA SER A 249 -19.87 3.36 11.01
C SER A 249 -20.70 4.64 10.87
N MET A 250 -20.07 5.81 10.74
CA MET A 250 -20.72 7.10 10.51
C MET A 250 -21.07 7.30 9.03
N LEU A 251 -20.20 6.87 8.11
CA LEU A 251 -20.45 6.91 6.66
C LEU A 251 -21.55 5.93 6.23
N ASP A 252 -21.59 4.75 6.85
CA ASP A 252 -22.61 3.73 6.63
C ASP A 252 -23.86 3.94 7.50
N ASN A 253 -23.89 5.00 8.31
CA ASN A 253 -24.97 5.25 9.25
C ASN A 253 -26.24 5.76 8.57
N ASN A 254 -27.31 4.96 8.62
CA ASN A 254 -28.63 5.36 8.15
C ASN A 254 -29.31 6.45 9.00
N TYR A 255 -28.71 6.92 10.10
CA TYR A 255 -29.23 8.03 10.92
C TYR A 255 -28.60 9.39 10.59
N ILE A 256 -27.49 9.42 9.84
CA ILE A 256 -26.86 10.67 9.37
C ILE A 256 -27.37 10.95 7.96
N CYS A 257 -28.67 11.24 7.87
CA CYS A 257 -29.25 11.82 6.68
C CYS A 257 -29.44 13.30 6.93
N TYR A 258 -29.12 14.12 5.93
CA TYR A 258 -29.50 15.52 5.96
C TYR A 258 -31.02 15.60 6.18
N VAL A 259 -31.46 16.27 7.24
CA VAL A 259 -32.86 16.61 7.44
C VAL A 259 -32.94 18.10 7.21
N ASN A 260 -33.62 18.54 6.16
CA ASN A 260 -33.84 19.97 5.97
C ASN A 260 -34.65 20.51 7.16
N GLN A 261 -34.45 21.79 7.48
CA GLN A 261 -35.05 22.40 8.67
C GLN A 261 -36.59 22.31 8.65
N GLU A 262 -37.20 22.40 7.47
CA GLU A 262 -38.64 22.28 7.25
C GLU A 262 -39.20 20.90 7.65
N ASN A 263 -38.43 19.81 7.50
CA ASN A 263 -38.82 18.46 7.88
C ASN A 263 -38.61 18.20 9.39
N LEU A 264 -37.61 18.83 10.02
CA LEU A 264 -37.43 18.79 11.48
C LEU A 264 -38.63 19.41 12.20
N GLU A 265 -39.15 20.53 11.66
CA GLU A 265 -40.31 21.23 12.22
C GLU A 265 -41.61 20.42 12.12
N LYS A 266 -41.72 19.53 11.11
CA LYS A 266 -42.92 18.70 10.87
C LYS A 266 -43.04 17.46 11.77
N LYS A 267 -42.07 17.19 12.68
CA LYS A 267 -42.06 16.02 13.60
C LYS A 267 -42.34 14.67 12.91
N ILE A 268 -41.83 14.48 11.70
CA ILE A 268 -42.00 13.23 10.94
C ILE A 268 -40.83 12.26 11.19
N GLN A 269 -41.11 10.95 11.20
CA GLN A 269 -40.07 9.92 11.26
C GLN A 269 -39.44 9.73 9.87
N THR A 270 -38.15 10.01 9.75
CA THR A 270 -37.38 9.86 8.50
C THR A 270 -36.69 8.50 8.44
N PHE A 271 -36.82 7.79 7.33
CA PHE A 271 -36.13 6.53 7.06
C PHE A 271 -35.16 6.71 5.88
N CYS A 272 -33.90 6.35 6.08
CA CYS A 272 -32.89 6.45 5.03
C CYS A 272 -32.84 5.17 4.20
N LYS A 273 -33.04 5.29 2.88
CA LYS A 273 -32.85 4.20 1.92
C LYS A 273 -31.66 4.48 1.01
N LYS A 274 -30.88 3.43 0.74
CA LYS A 274 -29.82 3.41 -0.27
C LYS A 274 -30.45 2.92 -1.58
N ASP A 275 -30.29 3.65 -2.68
CA ASP A 275 -30.59 3.11 -4.01
C ASP A 275 -29.32 2.60 -4.68
N ILE A 276 -29.49 1.74 -5.70
CA ILE A 276 -28.48 0.90 -6.35
C ILE A 276 -27.35 1.73 -7.01
N GLU A 277 -27.57 3.02 -7.29
CA GLU A 277 -26.63 3.90 -8.01
C GLU A 277 -25.90 4.93 -7.12
N ASN A 278 -25.82 4.71 -5.81
CA ASN A 278 -25.13 5.61 -4.85
C ASN A 278 -25.64 7.07 -4.78
N GLN A 279 -26.67 7.46 -5.53
CA GLN A 279 -27.44 8.68 -5.27
C GLN A 279 -28.69 8.34 -4.44
N ARG A 280 -28.81 8.90 -3.23
CA ARG A 280 -29.99 8.70 -2.36
C ARG A 280 -30.96 9.88 -2.50
N TYR A 281 -32.16 9.65 -3.01
CA TYR A 281 -33.27 10.61 -3.05
C TYR A 281 -34.40 10.22 -2.09
N TYR A 282 -35.20 11.19 -1.63
CA TYR A 282 -36.30 10.98 -0.68
C TYR A 282 -37.58 10.50 -1.39
N GLU A 283 -38.21 9.42 -0.92
CA GLU A 283 -39.61 9.11 -1.23
C GLU A 283 -40.51 9.36 -0.01
N SER A 284 -41.64 10.01 -0.24
CA SER A 284 -42.52 10.58 0.77
C SER A 284 -43.46 9.59 1.49
N ILE A 285 -43.56 9.80 2.81
CA ILE A 285 -44.75 9.81 3.71
C ILE A 285 -45.58 8.51 3.89
N LYS A 286 -45.58 8.02 5.14
CA LYS A 286 -46.80 7.46 5.78
C LYS A 286 -47.18 8.34 6.98
N LYS A 287 -48.38 8.94 6.95
CA LYS A 287 -49.03 9.46 8.16
C LYS A 287 -49.49 8.27 8.99
N PHE A 288 -49.15 8.23 10.28
CA PHE A 288 -49.92 7.43 11.22
C PHE A 288 -51.20 8.21 11.57
N TYR A 289 -52.34 7.52 11.54
CA TYR A 289 -53.59 7.96 12.14
C TYR A 289 -53.47 7.91 13.67
#